data_AF-A0A2D6N901-F1
#
_entry.id   AF-A0A2D6N901-F1
#
_cell.length_a   1.000
_cell.length_b   1.000
_cell.length_c   1.000
_cell.angle_alpha   90.00
_cell.angle_beta   90.00
_cell.angle_gamma   90.00
#
_symmetry.space_group_name_H-M   'P 1'
#
loop_
_entity.id
_entity.type
_entity.pdbx_description
1 polymer ?
#
loop_
_entity_poly.entity_id
_entity_poly.type
_entity_poly.pdbx_seq_one_letter_code
_entity_poly.pdbx_strand_id
1 'polypeptide(L)'
;MIVDVDAQQPALLFLADTHYPGWQARLDGRAVPIYRANYLFRAVFVPAGTHTVEFAYRPGSFLVGATISTITVLLVAGALGALLWWGRRM
;
A
#
# COMPACT_ATOMS: atom_id res chain seq x y z
N MET A 1 -9.62 -0.98 -3.38
CA MET A 1 -10.85 -0.39 -3.94
C MET A 1 -10.86 -0.69 -5.42
N ILE A 2 -11.98 -1.18 -5.95
CA ILE A 2 -12.14 -1.51 -7.37
C ILE A 2 -13.25 -0.63 -7.93
N VAL A 3 -13.04 -0.06 -9.11
CA VAL A 3 -13.99 0.80 -9.81
C VAL A 3 -14.08 0.34 -11.25
N ASP A 4 -15.28 -0.07 -11.67
CA ASP A 4 -15.56 -0.30 -13.08
C ASP A 4 -16.01 1.01 -13.71
N VAL A 5 -15.47 1.32 -14.89
CA VAL A 5 -15.75 2.55 -15.61
C VAL A 5 -15.97 2.23 -17.09
N ASP A 6 -17.00 2.85 -17.67
CA ASP A 6 -17.22 2.84 -19.12
C ASP A 6 -17.03 4.26 -19.64
N ALA A 7 -15.89 4.49 -20.29
CA ALA A 7 -15.47 5.80 -20.77
C ALA A 7 -15.75 5.93 -22.26
N GLN A 8 -16.61 6.87 -22.66
CA GLN A 8 -16.94 7.10 -24.07
C GLN A 8 -15.74 7.67 -24.88
N GLN A 9 -14.79 8.28 -24.18
CA GLN A 9 -13.56 8.86 -24.74
C GLN A 9 -12.45 8.80 -23.67
N PRO A 10 -11.17 8.97 -24.06
CA PRO A 10 -10.09 9.04 -23.09
C PRO A 10 -10.35 10.13 -22.03
N ALA A 11 -10.25 9.75 -20.76
CA ALA A 11 -10.63 10.61 -19.64
C ALA A 11 -9.73 10.39 -18.41
N LEU A 12 -9.83 11.31 -17.46
CA LEU A 12 -9.27 11.12 -16.12
C LEU A 12 -10.38 10.65 -15.19
N LEU A 13 -10.26 9.43 -14.66
CA LEU A 13 -11.06 8.97 -13.54
C LEU A 13 -10.63 9.72 -12.29
N PHE A 14 -11.41 10.71 -11.89
CA PHE A 14 -11.20 11.49 -10.67
C PHE A 14 -11.77 10.75 -9.47
N LEU A 15 -10.97 10.66 -8.40
CA LEU A 15 -11.40 10.14 -7.10
C LEU A 15 -11.24 11.22 -6.05
N ALA A 16 -12.33 11.53 -5.35
CA ALA A 16 -12.37 12.43 -4.20
C ALA A 16 -11.76 11.80 -2.93
N ASP A 17 -10.63 11.11 -3.07
CA ASP A 17 -9.86 10.52 -1.99
C ASP A 17 -8.44 11.11 -1.98
N THR A 18 -7.83 11.17 -0.81
CA THR A 18 -6.57 11.87 -0.59
C THR A 18 -5.42 11.19 -1.35
N HIS A 19 -4.68 11.98 -2.10
CA HIS A 19 -3.43 11.61 -2.76
C HIS A 19 -2.32 11.54 -1.71
N TYR A 20 -2.16 10.36 -1.13
CA TYR A 20 -1.13 10.07 -0.13
C TYR A 20 -0.06 9.10 -0.66
N PRO A 21 1.22 9.23 -0.26
CA PRO A 21 2.26 8.28 -0.66
C PRO A 21 1.93 6.85 -0.24
N GLY A 22 2.11 5.90 -1.15
CA GLY A 22 1.83 4.48 -0.93
C GLY A 22 0.59 3.94 -1.66
N TRP A 23 -0.22 4.81 -2.26
CA TRP A 23 -1.26 4.36 -3.20
C TRP A 23 -0.65 3.82 -4.49
N GLN A 24 -1.20 2.71 -4.98
CA GLN A 24 -0.89 2.10 -6.26
C GLN A 24 -2.19 1.90 -7.04
N ALA A 25 -2.14 2.13 -8.36
CA ALA A 25 -3.27 1.90 -9.25
C ALA A 25 -2.93 0.87 -10.31
N ARG A 26 -3.95 0.09 -10.70
CA ARG A 26 -3.91 -0.80 -11.86
C ARG A 26 -5.12 -0.55 -12.73
N LEU A 27 -4.91 -0.55 -14.05
CA LEU A 27 -5.97 -0.54 -15.06
C LEU A 27 -5.92 -1.89 -15.77
N ASP A 28 -6.99 -2.67 -15.68
CA ASP A 28 -7.09 -4.04 -16.19
C ASP A 28 -5.90 -4.92 -15.76
N GLY A 29 -5.54 -4.82 -14.48
CA GLY A 29 -4.43 -5.56 -13.88
C GLY A 29 -3.03 -5.00 -14.15
N ARG A 30 -2.86 -4.00 -15.04
CA ARG A 30 -1.56 -3.38 -15.34
C ARG A 30 -1.32 -2.13 -14.51
N ALA A 31 -0.12 -2.00 -13.94
CA ALA A 31 0.24 -0.84 -13.14
C ALA A 31 0.18 0.45 -13.97
N VAL A 32 -0.47 1.47 -13.43
CA VAL A 32 -0.62 2.79 -14.05
C VAL A 32 -0.27 3.89 -13.05
N PRO A 33 0.23 5.05 -13.52
CA PRO A 33 0.52 6.18 -12.65
C PRO A 33 -0.77 6.74 -12.04
N ILE A 34 -0.67 7.17 -10.79
CA ILE A 34 -1.69 7.98 -10.12
C ILE A 34 -1.27 9.44 -10.23
N TYR A 35 -2.14 10.26 -10.78
CA TYR A 35 -1.96 11.70 -10.87
C TYR A 35 -2.56 12.40 -9.65
N ARG A 36 -1.94 13.52 -9.25
CA ARG A 36 -2.53 14.44 -8.27
C ARG A 36 -3.51 15.36 -9.00
N ALA A 37 -4.76 15.33 -8.60
CA ALA A 37 -5.82 16.19 -9.11
C ALA A 37 -6.26 17.18 -8.02
N ASN A 38 -6.57 18.42 -8.40
CA ASN A 38 -7.14 19.42 -7.49
C ASN A 38 -6.44 19.47 -6.11
N TYR A 39 -5.09 19.49 -6.15
CA TYR A 39 -4.17 19.53 -5.00
C TYR A 39 -4.15 18.30 -4.08
N LEU A 40 -5.31 17.81 -3.65
CA LEU A 40 -5.42 16.78 -2.62
C LEU A 40 -5.94 15.46 -3.15
N PHE A 41 -6.51 15.43 -4.33
CA PHE A 41 -7.23 14.27 -4.84
C PHE A 41 -6.37 13.45 -5.79
N ARG A 42 -6.81 12.23 -6.09
CA ARG A 42 -6.13 11.34 -7.02
C ARG A 42 -6.94 11.14 -8.29
N ALA A 43 -6.25 10.97 -9.40
CA ALA A 43 -6.85 10.62 -10.67
C ALA A 43 -6.01 9.59 -11.42
N VAL A 44 -6.66 8.78 -12.26
CA VAL A 44 -6.00 7.82 -13.15
C VAL A 44 -6.50 8.07 -14.57
N PHE A 45 -5.59 8.05 -15.54
CA PHE A 45 -5.98 8.12 -16.94
C PHE A 45 -6.62 6.80 -17.37
N VAL A 46 -7.77 6.89 -18.02
CA VAL A 46 -8.54 5.75 -18.53
C VAL A 46 -8.78 5.97 -20.03
N PRO A 47 -8.38 5.03 -20.90
CA PRO A 47 -8.72 5.06 -22.32
C PRO A 47 -10.25 4.96 -22.56
N ALA A 48 -10.68 5.16 -23.80
CA ALA A 48 -12.06 4.89 -24.16
C ALA A 48 -12.37 3.38 -24.08
N GLY A 49 -13.56 3.04 -23.59
CA GLY A 49 -14.03 1.67 -23.41
C GLY A 49 -14.32 1.33 -21.95
N THR A 50 -14.64 0.06 -21.73
CA THR A 50 -14.90 -0.49 -20.40
C THR A 50 -13.60 -0.97 -19.77
N HIS A 51 -13.30 -0.47 -18.58
CA HIS A 51 -12.08 -0.76 -17.85
C HIS A 51 -12.37 -0.97 -16.37
N THR A 52 -11.54 -1.79 -15.72
CA THR A 52 -11.55 -1.94 -14.27
C THR A 52 -10.30 -1.27 -13.69
N VAL A 53 -10.51 -0.32 -12.78
CA VAL A 53 -9.43 0.38 -12.08
C VAL A 53 -9.35 -0.09 -10.63
N GLU A 54 -8.21 -0.63 -10.25
CA GLU A 54 -7.94 -1.10 -8.89
C GLU A 54 -6.98 -0.14 -8.18
N PHE A 55 -7.36 0.30 -6.99
CA PHE A 55 -6.51 1.09 -6.09
C PHE A 55 -6.17 0.26 -4.85
N ALA A 56 -4.88 0.17 -4.53
CA ALA A 56 -4.37 -0.50 -3.34
C ALA A 56 -3.44 0.41 -2.56
N TYR A 57 -3.65 0.51 -1.25
CA TYR A 57 -2.75 1.23 -0.35
C TYR A 57 -1.69 0.27 0.18
N ARG A 58 -0.43 0.50 -0.19
CA ARG A 58 0.72 -0.31 0.19
C ARG A 58 1.88 0.61 0.59
N PRO A 59 1.82 1.23 1.79
CA PRO A 59 2.85 2.15 2.23
C PRO A 59 4.14 1.39 2.60
N GLY A 60 5.29 1.91 2.16
CA GLY A 60 6.59 1.34 2.52
C GLY A 60 6.85 1.37 4.04
N SER A 61 6.28 2.33 4.76
CA SER A 61 6.40 2.43 6.21
C SER A 61 5.85 1.21 6.95
N PHE A 62 4.81 0.57 6.42
CA PHE A 62 4.26 -0.65 7.01
C PHE A 62 5.27 -1.80 6.96
N LEU A 63 5.96 -1.98 5.82
CA LEU A 63 6.99 -3.00 5.66
C LEU A 63 8.18 -2.75 6.60
N VAL A 64 8.60 -1.48 6.72
CA VAL A 64 9.67 -1.08 7.64
C VAL A 64 9.26 -1.35 9.09
N GLY A 65 8.07 -0.93 9.49
CA GLY A 65 7.55 -1.15 10.84
C GLY A 65 7.45 -2.63 11.19
N ALA A 66 6.88 -3.45 10.30
CA ALA A 66 6.78 -4.90 10.48
C ALA A 66 8.16 -5.57 10.65
N THR A 67 9.16 -5.12 9.89
CA THR A 67 10.54 -5.62 9.98
C THR A 67 11.14 -5.28 11.34
N ILE A 68 11.02 -4.03 11.78
CA ILE A 68 11.51 -3.58 13.10
C ILE A 68 10.84 -4.38 14.21
N SER A 69 9.51 -4.49 14.21
CA SER A 69 8.77 -5.24 15.22
C SER A 69 9.21 -6.70 15.29
N THR A 70 9.42 -7.34 14.14
CA THR A 70 9.90 -8.74 14.09
C THR A 70 11.28 -8.89 14.72
N ILE A 71 12.22 -7.99 14.38
CA ILE A 71 13.56 -7.99 14.97
C ILE A 71 13.49 -7.79 16.48
N THR A 72 12.69 -6.83 16.95
CA THR A 72 12.53 -6.56 18.39
C THR A 72 12.01 -7.78 19.14
N VAL A 73 10.99 -8.46 18.61
CA VAL A 73 10.45 -9.68 19.23
C VAL A 73 11.51 -10.78 19.34
N LEU A 74 12.29 -11.00 18.28
CA LEU A 74 13.37 -12.00 18.29
C LEU A 74 14.45 -11.68 19.32
N LEU A 75 14.84 -10.40 19.43
CA LEU A 75 15.84 -9.96 20.41
C LEU A 75 15.34 -10.14 21.85
N VAL A 76 14.10 -9.75 22.13
CA VAL A 76 13.49 -9.90 23.47
C VAL A 76 13.35 -11.37 23.83
N ALA A 77 12.85 -12.21 22.93
CA ALA A 77 12.73 -13.65 23.16
C ALA A 77 14.10 -14.31 23.40
N GLY A 78 15.12 -13.93 22.62
CA GLY A 78 16.49 -14.40 22.79
C GLY A 78 17.09 -14.01 24.14
N ALA A 79 16.90 -12.76 24.56
CA ALA A 79 17.38 -12.26 25.85
C ALA A 79 16.70 -12.98 27.04
N LEU A 80 15.37 -13.15 26.98
CA LEU A 80 14.62 -13.88 27.99
C LEU A 80 15.05 -15.35 28.06
N GLY A 81 15.26 -16.00 26.91
CA GLY A 81 15.77 -17.37 26.84
C GLY A 81 17.15 -17.50 27.49
N ALA A 82 18.06 -16.56 27.23
CA ALA A 82 19.39 -16.54 27.83
C ALA A 82 19.34 -16.35 29.35
N LEU A 83 18.51 -15.43 29.85
CA LEU A 83 18.32 -15.17 31.28
C LEU A 83 17.76 -16.40 32.01
N LEU A 84 16.72 -17.02 31.45
CA LEU A 84 16.12 -18.23 32.02
C LEU A 84 17.08 -19.41 32.03
N TRP A 85 17.91 -19.55 30.99
CA TRP A 85 18.93 -20.59 30.94
C TRP A 85 20.04 -20.38 31.99
N TRP A 86 20.46 -19.13 32.18
CA TRP A 86 21.47 -18.77 33.19
C TRP A 86 20.97 -19.06 34.61
N GLY A 87 19.71 -18.69 34.92
CA GLY A 87 19.10 -18.96 36.22
C GLY A 87 18.86 -20.44 36.51
N ARG A 88 18.82 -21.31 35.50
CA ARG A 88 18.73 -22.79 35.67
C ARG A 88 20.09 -23.47 35.85
N ARG A 89 21.20 -22.77 35.58
CA ARG A 89 22.57 -23.29 35.69
C ARG A 89 23.26 -22.93 37.02
N MET A 90 22.70 -21.99 37.79
CA MET A 90 23.08 -21.71 39.17
C MET A 90 22.24 -22.56 40.13
#